data_AF-A0A353E034-F1
#
_entry.id   AF-A0A353E034-F1
#
_cell.length_a   1.000
_cell.length_b   1.000
_cell.length_c   1.000
_cell.angle_alpha   90.00
_cell.angle_beta   90.00
_cell.angle_gamma   90.00
#
_symmetry.space_group_name_H-M   'P 1'
#
loop_
_entity.id
_entity.type
_entity.pdbx_description
1 polymer ?
#
loop_
_entity_poly.entity_id
_entity_poly.type
_entity_poly.pdbx_seq_one_letter_code
_entity_poly.pdbx_strand_id
1 'polypeptide(L)'
;PPHNLGEVIDGICAQIDQPSITIPELMEYIKGPDFPSGCQVCGLDPIRQYFHTGRGSLRIRGRMEVETTSTGKEQIIITEIPFNVNRAVLEERIAQLVNEKILT
;
A
#
# COMPACT_ATOMS: atom_id res chain seq x y z
N PRO A 1 -0.13 -11.04 -1.81
CA PRO A 1 -0.33 -9.99 -0.77
C PRO A 1 -1.75 -10.12 -0.20
N PRO A 2 -2.05 -9.51 0.96
CA PRO A 2 -3.41 -9.47 1.50
C PRO A 2 -4.36 -8.73 0.53
N HIS A 3 -5.63 -9.13 0.52
CA HIS A 3 -6.71 -8.55 -0.30
C HIS A 3 -7.96 -8.41 0.56
N ASN A 4 -8.86 -7.52 0.14
CA ASN A 4 -10.12 -7.32 0.81
C ASN A 4 -11.01 -8.56 0.66
N LEU A 5 -11.54 -9.09 1.76
CA LEU A 5 -12.34 -10.32 1.73
C LEU A 5 -13.63 -10.16 0.93
N GLY A 6 -14.31 -9.01 1.04
CA GLY A 6 -15.53 -8.73 0.30
C GLY A 6 -15.29 -8.73 -1.21
N GLU A 7 -14.26 -7.99 -1.65
CA GLU A 7 -13.87 -7.94 -3.06
C GLU A 7 -13.52 -9.33 -3.62
N VAL A 8 -12.83 -10.16 -2.83
CA VAL A 8 -12.50 -11.54 -3.21
C VAL A 8 -13.75 -12.41 -3.34
N ILE A 9 -14.70 -12.31 -2.40
CA ILE A 9 -15.97 -13.04 -2.48
C ILE A 9 -16.76 -12.62 -3.73
N ASP A 10 -16.87 -11.31 -3.97
CA ASP A 10 -17.58 -10.76 -5.13
C ASP A 10 -16.94 -11.24 -6.44
N GLY A 11 -15.60 -11.25 -6.53
CA GLY A 11 -14.89 -11.79 -7.68
C GLY A 11 -15.12 -13.29 -7.89
N ILE A 12 -15.19 -14.08 -6.81
CA ILE A 12 -15.52 -15.51 -6.88
C ILE A 12 -16.94 -15.72 -7.39
N CYS A 13 -17.92 -14.99 -6.86
CA CYS A 13 -19.30 -15.05 -7.32
C CYS A 13 -19.41 -14.67 -8.81
N ALA A 14 -18.74 -13.59 -9.24
CA ALA A 14 -18.71 -13.18 -10.64
C ALA A 14 -18.14 -14.27 -11.57
N GLN A 15 -17.11 -14.99 -11.12
CA GLN A 15 -16.55 -16.11 -11.89
C GLN A 15 -17.46 -17.34 -11.90
N ILE A 16 -18.23 -17.60 -10.85
CA ILE A 16 -19.24 -18.65 -10.84
C ILE A 16 -20.36 -18.34 -11.84
N ASP A 17 -20.84 -17.09 -11.85
CA ASP A 17 -21.92 -16.64 -12.74
C ASP A 17 -21.46 -16.57 -14.21
N GLN A 18 -20.21 -16.16 -14.44
CA GLN A 18 -19.59 -16.12 -15.77
C GLN A 18 -18.24 -16.86 -15.77
N PRO A 19 -18.22 -18.18 -16.05
CA PRO A 19 -16.99 -18.98 -16.02
C PRO A 19 -15.89 -18.55 -17.00
N SER A 20 -16.25 -17.80 -18.05
CA SER A 20 -15.32 -17.26 -19.04
C SER A 20 -14.85 -15.84 -18.74
N ILE A 21 -15.15 -15.29 -17.55
CA ILE A 21 -14.77 -13.94 -17.16
C ILE A 21 -13.26 -13.75 -17.29
N THR A 22 -12.86 -12.62 -17.86
CA THR A 22 -11.46 -12.30 -18.12
C THR A 22 -10.79 -11.65 -16.91
N ILE A 23 -9.46 -11.63 -16.89
CA ILE A 23 -8.70 -10.96 -15.81
C ILE A 23 -9.08 -9.47 -15.70
N PRO A 24 -9.15 -8.68 -16.79
CA PRO A 24 -9.59 -7.29 -16.71
C PRO A 24 -10.98 -7.12 -16.10
N GLU A 25 -11.93 -8.00 -16.41
CA GLU A 25 -13.27 -7.97 -15.82
C GLU A 25 -13.26 -8.35 -14.33
N LEU A 26 -12.44 -9.34 -13.94
CA LEU A 26 -12.26 -9.69 -12.53
C LEU A 26 -11.63 -8.55 -11.71
N MET A 27 -10.78 -7.73 -12.34
CA MET A 27 -10.16 -6.58 -11.69
C MET A 27 -11.14 -5.45 -11.34
N GLU A 28 -12.35 -5.45 -11.92
CA GLU A 28 -13.41 -4.52 -11.50
C GLU A 28 -13.98 -4.89 -10.12
N TYR A 29 -13.90 -6.18 -9.74
CA TYR A 29 -14.30 -6.68 -8.43
C TYR A 29 -13.12 -6.64 -7.44
N ILE A 30 -11.97 -7.18 -7.85
CA ILE A 30 -10.75 -7.24 -7.04
C ILE A 30 -9.78 -6.15 -7.50
N LYS A 31 -9.86 -4.99 -6.88
CA LYS A 31 -9.14 -3.78 -7.35
C LYS A 31 -7.64 -3.88 -7.16
N GLY A 32 -7.22 -4.64 -6.16
CA GLY A 32 -5.81 -4.83 -5.82
C GLY A 32 -5.60 -5.25 -4.37
N PRO A 33 -4.33 -5.24 -3.94
CA PRO A 33 -3.99 -5.55 -2.55
C PRO A 33 -4.61 -4.57 -1.55
N ASP A 34 -5.05 -5.11 -0.42
CA ASP A 34 -5.57 -4.37 0.72
C ASP A 34 -4.77 -4.76 1.96
N PHE A 35 -3.83 -3.91 2.36
CA PHE A 35 -2.89 -4.22 3.43
C PHE A 35 -3.47 -3.85 4.79
N PRO A 36 -3.33 -4.71 5.82
CA PRO A 36 -3.91 -4.45 7.14
C PRO A 36 -3.29 -3.25 7.86
N SER A 37 -2.11 -2.80 7.42
CA SER A 37 -1.44 -1.60 7.95
C SER A 37 -1.92 -0.31 7.26
N GLY A 38 -2.96 -0.38 6.44
CA GLY A 38 -3.40 0.72 5.58
C GLY A 38 -2.45 0.85 4.40
N CYS A 39 -1.72 1.96 4.34
CA CYS A 39 -0.74 2.37 3.35
C CYS A 39 -1.32 2.68 1.95
N GLN A 40 -0.45 3.18 1.08
CA GLN A 40 -0.77 3.51 -0.30
C GLN A 40 0.09 2.69 -1.25
N VAL A 41 -0.54 2.07 -2.24
CA VAL A 41 0.15 1.45 -3.37
C VAL A 41 0.48 2.53 -4.39
N CYS A 42 1.76 2.60 -4.79
CA CYS A 42 2.26 3.59 -5.73
C CYS A 42 2.10 3.07 -7.17
N GLY A 43 1.00 3.48 -7.82
CA GLY A 43 0.70 3.16 -9.21
C GLY A 43 -0.08 1.86 -9.40
N LEU A 44 -0.81 1.78 -10.52
CA LEU A 44 -1.74 0.67 -10.82
C LEU A 44 -1.15 -0.36 -11.79
N ASP A 45 -0.17 0.01 -12.60
CA ASP A 45 0.41 -0.90 -13.60
C ASP A 45 1.06 -2.14 -12.97
N PRO A 46 1.77 -2.06 -11.82
CA PRO A 46 2.28 -3.25 -11.17
C PRO A 46 1.19 -4.21 -10.66
N ILE A 47 0.02 -3.68 -10.30
CA ILE A 47 -1.14 -4.49 -9.90
C ILE A 47 -1.69 -5.26 -11.10
N ARG A 48 -1.85 -4.58 -12.25
CA ARG A 48 -2.26 -5.22 -13.51
C ARG A 48 -1.31 -6.34 -13.90
N GLN A 49 0.00 -6.08 -13.87
CA GLN A 49 1.01 -7.09 -14.19
C GLN A 49 0.94 -8.29 -13.22
N TYR A 50 0.81 -8.01 -11.92
CA TYR A 50 0.65 -9.02 -10.89
C TYR A 50 -0.56 -9.93 -11.16
N PHE A 51 -1.72 -9.38 -11.50
CA PHE A 51 -2.91 -10.19 -11.80
C PHE A 51 -2.76 -11.02 -13.08
N HIS A 52 -2.13 -10.48 -14.13
CA HIS A 52 -1.97 -11.20 -15.39
C HIS A 52 -0.90 -12.29 -15.36
N THR A 53 0.17 -12.08 -14.60
CA THR A 53 1.37 -12.94 -14.67
C THR A 53 1.67 -13.69 -13.38
N GLY A 54 0.98 -13.36 -12.29
CA GLY A 54 1.31 -13.80 -10.94
C GLY A 54 2.60 -13.17 -10.37
N ARG A 55 3.27 -12.30 -11.14
CA ARG A 55 4.53 -11.62 -10.76
C ARG A 55 4.37 -10.11 -10.90
N GLY A 56 4.88 -9.36 -9.93
CA GLY A 56 4.85 -7.91 -9.97
C GLY A 56 5.60 -7.31 -8.78
N SER A 57 6.23 -6.16 -9.01
CA SER A 57 6.89 -5.39 -7.95
C SER A 57 6.01 -4.24 -7.53
N LEU A 58 5.35 -4.40 -6.38
CA LEU A 58 4.47 -3.38 -5.81
C LEU A 58 5.31 -2.43 -4.94
N ARG A 59 5.30 -1.14 -5.28
CA ARG A 59 5.86 -0.10 -4.41
C ARG A 59 4.79 0.36 -3.45
N ILE A 60 5.10 0.33 -2.17
CA ILE A 60 4.17 0.66 -1.08
C ILE A 60 4.74 1.83 -0.29
N ARG A 61 3.90 2.78 0.11
CA ARG A 61 4.27 3.96 0.89
C ARG A 61 3.33 4.11 2.09
N GLY A 62 3.88 4.52 3.23
CA GLY A 62 3.06 4.97 4.37
C GLY A 62 2.28 6.26 4.05
N ARG A 63 1.29 6.58 4.88
CA ARG A 63 0.59 7.87 4.81
C ARG A 63 1.22 8.84 5.77
N MET A 64 1.33 10.09 5.32
CA MET A 64 1.86 11.17 6.13
C MET A 64 1.20 12.49 5.75
N GLU A 65 1.14 13.38 6.73
CA GLU A 65 0.64 14.73 6.60
C GLU A 65 1.69 15.71 7.14
N VAL A 66 1.67 16.94 6.64
CA VAL A 66 2.55 18.01 7.12
C VAL A 66 1.69 19.02 7.86
N GLU A 67 1.99 19.23 9.13
CA GLU A 67 1.30 20.19 9.99
C GLU A 67 2.23 21.35 10.33
N THR A 68 1.69 22.57 10.32
CA THR A 68 2.41 23.76 10.82
C THR A 68 2.03 24.00 12.27
N THR A 69 3.01 23.90 13.16
CA THR A 69 2.83 24.20 14.59
C THR A 69 2.50 25.66 14.83
N SER A 70 1.96 25.98 16.00
CA SER A 70 1.69 27.37 16.45
C SER A 70 2.94 28.27 16.44
N THR A 71 4.13 27.67 16.50
CA THR A 71 5.42 28.38 16.42
C THR A 71 5.91 28.62 14.98
N GLY A 72 5.14 28.20 13.98
CA GLY A 72 5.49 28.31 12.56
C GLY A 72 6.42 27.21 12.02
N LYS A 73 6.79 26.22 12.85
CA LYS A 73 7.61 25.07 12.41
C LYS A 73 6.75 24.00 11.76
N GLU A 74 7.24 23.39 10.69
CA GLU A 74 6.60 22.23 10.05
C GLU A 74 6.93 20.92 10.79
N GLN A 75 5.95 20.02 10.84
CA GLN A 75 6.08 18.67 11.40
C GLN A 75 5.46 17.66 10.45
N ILE A 76 6.16 16.55 10.23
CA ILE A 76 5.64 15.41 9.46
C ILE A 76 5.00 14.42 10.42
N ILE A 77 3.70 14.16 10.24
CA ILE A 77 2.92 13.20 11.01
C ILE A 77 2.71 11.96 10.15
N ILE A 78 3.37 10.84 10.51
CA ILE A 78 3.20 9.56 9.83
C ILE A 78 2.05 8.80 10.50
N THR A 79 0.96 8.58 9.76
CA THR A 79 -0.26 7.94 10.28
C THR A 79 -0.33 6.44 9.96
N GLU A 80 0.31 6.01 8.88
CA GLU A 80 0.33 4.62 8.43
C GLU A 80 1.73 4.24 7.94
N ILE A 81 2.17 3.00 8.19
CA ILE A 81 3.45 2.46 7.69
C ILE A 81 3.22 1.31 6.72
N PRO A 82 4.17 1.06 5.78
CA PRO A 82 4.04 -0.07 4.85
C PRO A 82 3.92 -1.41 5.58
N PHE A 83 3.23 -2.36 4.94
CA PHE A 83 3.05 -3.70 5.47
C PHE A 83 4.39 -4.41 5.72
N ASN A 84 4.48 -5.16 6.82
CA ASN A 84 5.70 -5.82 7.31
C ASN A 84 6.87 -4.88 7.69
N VAL A 85 6.66 -3.57 7.78
CA VAL A 85 7.66 -2.66 8.35
C VAL A 85 7.49 -2.60 9.87
N ASN A 86 8.59 -2.74 10.60
CA ASN A 86 8.61 -2.53 12.05
C ASN A 86 8.78 -1.04 12.36
N ARG A 87 7.85 -0.47 13.14
CA ARG A 87 7.87 0.95 13.52
C ARG A 87 9.14 1.36 14.28
N ALA A 88 9.57 0.56 15.25
CA ALA A 88 10.75 0.89 16.06
C ALA A 88 12.03 0.92 15.21
N VAL A 89 12.17 -0.03 14.27
CA VAL A 89 13.31 -0.07 13.34
C VAL A 89 13.29 1.12 12.39
N LEU A 90 12.10 1.56 11.95
CA LEU A 90 11.95 2.77 11.14
C LEU A 90 12.38 4.03 11.92
N GLU A 91 11.90 4.19 13.16
CA GLU A 91 12.27 5.30 14.05
C GLU A 91 13.78 5.33 14.31
N GLU A 92 14.38 4.18 14.63
CA GLU A 92 15.82 4.04 14.84
C GLU A 92 16.61 4.45 13.60
N ARG A 93 16.17 4.03 12.41
CA ARG A 93 16.83 4.39 11.16
C ARG A 93 16.76 5.88 10.87
N ILE A 94 15.63 6.53 11.15
CA ILE A 94 15.49 7.99 10.99
C ILE A 94 16.45 8.71 11.95
N ALA A 95 16.48 8.32 13.23
CA ALA A 95 17.37 8.90 14.23
C ALA A 95 18.85 8.73 13.85
N GLN A 96 19.22 7.55 13.35
CA GLN A 96 20.57 7.29 12.85
C GLN A 96 20.96 8.25 11.72
N LEU A 97 20.10 8.43 10.72
CA LEU A 97 20.38 9.30 9.57
C LEU A 97 20.52 10.79 9.95
N VAL A 98 19.81 11.24 11.00
CA VAL A 98 19.98 12.58 11.57
C VAL A 98 21.32 12.71 12.29
N ASN A 99 21.70 11.70 13.09
CA ASN A 99 22.98 11.69 13.79
C ASN A 99 24.18 11.66 12.82
N GLU A 100 24.04 10.95 11.70
CA GLU A 100 25.01 10.90 10.59
C GLU A 100 25.01 12.19 9.74
N LYS A 101 24.09 13.14 10.01
CA LYS A 101 23.89 14.38 9.25
C LYS A 101 23.62 14.16 7.75
N ILE A 102 23.02 13.01 7.41
CA ILE A 102 22.54 12.71 6.06
C ILE A 102 21.18 13.36 5.82
N LEU A 103 20.33 13.37 6.85
CA LEU A 103 19.09 14.13 6.90
C LEU A 103 19.33 15.38 7.78
N THR A 104 18.84 16.53 7.33
CA THR A 104 18.97 17.83 8.00
C THR A 104 17.61 18.45 8.26
#